data_AF-A0AAJ7TBS7-F1
#
_entry.id   AF-A0AAJ7TBS7-F1
#
_cell.length_a   1.000
_cell.length_b   1.000
_cell.length_c   1.000
_cell.angle_alpha   90.00
_cell.angle_beta   90.00
_cell.angle_gamma   90.00
#
_symmetry.space_group_name_H-M   'P 1'
#
loop_
_entity.id
_entity.type
_entity.pdbx_description
1 polymer ?
#
loop_
_entity_poly.entity_id
_entity_poly.type
_entity_poly.pdbx_seq_one_letter_code
_entity_poly.pdbx_strand_id
1 'polypeptide(L)'
;PVSPRLPRETRATPRLAHAALLPDPLLEARDQAKAPLKDFYQIVVTRSEVIWRWWQVSLRHVGRSARPGETKETHAEFLEDRVLQGRVLAVFGPELLSRAQAACSGRHDFLSRLPAPLGVRVLALLRLEDLQSVARTCTRLHALCESDALWEAVCCGCDGSSTSSSSSSQRESLRALAADIGWKRVFFSSKLHLQLQLRRRRQRNDNSDRHEAQQQQQLALPAPEVVPAN
;
A
#
# COMPACT_ATOMS: atom_id res chain seq x y z
N PRO A 1 6.50 46.34 25.38
CA PRO A 1 7.74 45.65 25.82
C PRO A 1 7.72 44.19 25.38
N VAL A 2 8.69 43.86 24.54
CA VAL A 2 8.69 42.74 23.59
C VAL A 2 9.03 41.42 24.27
N SER A 3 8.17 40.40 24.13
CA SER A 3 8.50 39.02 24.50
C SER A 3 9.66 38.50 23.65
N PRO A 4 10.66 37.82 24.23
CA PRO A 4 11.80 37.32 23.46
C PRO A 4 11.35 36.19 22.54
N ARG A 5 11.49 36.42 21.23
CA ARG A 5 11.34 35.39 20.21
C ARG A 5 12.47 34.38 20.39
N LEU A 6 12.11 33.13 20.72
CA LEU A 6 13.02 31.99 20.57
C LEU A 6 13.47 31.90 19.10
N PRO A 7 14.76 31.62 18.84
CA PRO A 7 15.28 31.58 17.48
C PRO A 7 14.58 30.47 16.71
N ARG A 8 14.06 30.84 15.52
CA ARG A 8 13.62 29.87 14.52
C ARG A 8 14.85 29.07 14.11
N GLU A 9 15.00 27.89 14.69
CA GLU A 9 15.90 26.87 14.15
C GLU A 9 15.52 26.66 12.68
N THR A 10 16.36 27.14 11.79
CA THR A 10 16.40 26.75 10.40
C THR A 10 16.78 25.27 10.33
N ARG A 11 15.80 24.40 10.57
CA ARG A 11 15.88 22.99 10.18
C ARG A 11 15.80 22.93 8.66
N ALA A 12 16.92 23.19 8.01
CA ALA A 12 17.25 22.45 6.80
C ALA A 12 17.49 21.00 7.26
N THR A 13 16.40 20.24 7.43
CA THR A 13 16.51 18.78 7.59
C THR A 13 17.17 18.26 6.32
N PRO A 14 18.35 17.63 6.40
CA PRO A 14 18.95 17.06 5.22
C PRO A 14 18.03 15.91 4.80
N ARG A 15 17.47 15.98 3.59
CA ARG A 15 16.70 14.89 2.96
C ARG A 15 17.45 13.53 2.98
N LEU A 16 18.75 13.55 3.28
CA LEU A 16 19.62 12.40 3.51
C LEU A 16 19.26 11.56 4.76
N ALA A 17 18.50 12.07 5.73
CA ALA A 17 18.23 11.34 6.98
C ALA A 17 17.33 10.10 6.79
N HIS A 18 16.50 10.06 5.75
CA HIS A 18 15.54 8.96 5.56
C HIS A 18 16.17 7.71 4.93
N ALA A 19 17.19 7.85 4.09
CA ALA A 19 17.89 6.72 3.47
C ALA A 19 18.61 5.83 4.50
N ALA A 20 18.98 6.40 5.66
CA ALA A 20 19.61 5.65 6.75
C ALA A 20 18.71 4.55 7.34
N LEU A 21 17.39 4.67 7.19
CA LEU A 21 16.42 3.67 7.65
C LEU A 21 16.36 2.43 6.74
N LEU A 22 16.87 2.53 5.51
CA LEU A 22 16.81 1.45 4.53
C LEU A 22 18.08 0.60 4.56
N PRO A 23 17.99 -0.73 4.42
CA PRO A 23 19.18 -1.58 4.33
C PRO A 23 20.01 -1.22 3.08
N ASP A 24 21.34 -1.32 3.21
CA ASP A 24 22.26 -1.26 2.08
C ASP A 24 22.47 -2.66 1.48
N PRO A 25 22.52 -2.80 0.15
CA PRO A 25 22.37 -1.75 -0.86
C PRO A 25 20.90 -1.34 -1.13
N LEU A 26 20.71 -0.10 -1.56
CA LEU A 26 19.40 0.44 -1.96
C LEU A 26 18.87 -0.20 -3.23
N LEU A 27 19.75 -0.51 -4.19
CA LEU A 27 19.41 -1.22 -5.41
C LEU A 27 20.56 -2.13 -5.80
N GLU A 28 20.27 -3.34 -6.22
CA GLU A 28 21.26 -4.23 -6.81
C GLU A 28 20.63 -4.98 -7.98
N ALA A 29 21.35 -5.04 -9.09
CA ALA A 29 20.99 -5.86 -10.24
C ALA A 29 22.24 -6.44 -10.90
N ARG A 30 22.06 -7.61 -11.51
CA ARG A 30 23.10 -8.32 -12.28
C ARG A 30 22.48 -8.79 -13.57
N ASP A 31 23.17 -8.58 -14.68
CA ASP A 31 22.70 -9.01 -15.99
C ASP A 31 23.88 -9.19 -16.94
N GLN A 32 23.62 -9.88 -18.05
CA GLN A 32 24.57 -10.10 -19.11
C GLN A 32 24.28 -9.17 -20.28
N ALA A 33 25.32 -8.52 -20.82
CA ALA A 33 25.13 -7.72 -22.02
C ALA A 33 24.64 -8.60 -23.19
N LYS A 34 23.80 -7.99 -24.03
CA LYS A 34 23.34 -8.63 -25.25
C LYS A 34 24.52 -8.98 -26.17
N ALA A 35 24.28 -9.92 -27.09
CA ALA A 35 25.27 -10.26 -28.10
C ALA A 35 25.69 -9.00 -28.89
N PRO A 36 26.98 -8.86 -29.25
CA PRO A 36 28.02 -9.88 -29.20
C PRO A 36 28.89 -9.90 -27.93
N LEU A 37 28.79 -8.90 -27.04
CA LEU A 37 29.70 -8.74 -25.89
C LEU A 37 29.57 -9.90 -24.90
N LYS A 38 28.35 -10.21 -24.45
CA LYS A 38 28.08 -11.27 -23.46
C LYS A 38 28.87 -11.15 -22.15
N ASP A 39 29.43 -9.98 -21.86
CA ASP A 39 30.08 -9.68 -20.59
C ASP A 39 29.03 -9.60 -19.48
N PHE A 40 29.42 -9.97 -18.26
CA PHE A 40 28.55 -9.84 -17.09
C PHE A 40 28.74 -8.47 -16.46
N TYR A 41 27.64 -7.88 -16.01
CA TYR A 41 27.62 -6.59 -15.33
C TYR A 41 26.83 -6.67 -14.03
N GLN A 42 27.24 -5.85 -13.08
CA GLN A 42 26.53 -5.63 -11.82
C GLN A 42 26.47 -4.14 -11.56
N ILE A 43 25.29 -3.65 -11.21
CA ILE A 43 25.11 -2.31 -10.65
C ILE A 43 24.64 -2.44 -9.20
N VAL A 44 25.30 -1.69 -8.31
CA VAL A 44 24.94 -1.59 -6.91
C VAL A 44 24.80 -0.11 -6.56
N VAL A 45 23.61 0.32 -6.16
CA VAL A 45 23.39 1.66 -5.60
C VAL A 45 23.34 1.50 -4.09
N THR A 46 24.36 2.02 -3.42
CA THR A 46 24.42 2.14 -1.96
C THR A 46 23.82 3.47 -1.51
N ARG A 47 23.76 3.73 -0.21
CA ARG A 47 23.33 5.02 0.35
C ARG A 47 24.17 6.22 -0.10
N SER A 48 25.42 6.04 -0.53
CA SER A 48 26.33 7.14 -0.88
C SER A 48 26.89 7.07 -2.30
N GLU A 49 27.10 5.86 -2.81
CA GLU A 49 27.78 5.61 -4.08
C GLU A 49 27.03 4.64 -4.99
N VAL A 50 27.21 4.82 -6.30
CA VAL A 50 26.87 3.87 -7.35
C VAL A 50 28.13 3.12 -7.74
N ILE A 51 28.07 1.80 -7.66
CA ILE A 51 29.15 0.90 -8.02
C ILE A 51 28.75 0.15 -9.29
N TRP A 52 29.54 0.32 -10.33
CA TRP A 52 29.43 -0.41 -11.60
C TRP A 52 30.56 -1.41 -11.73
N ARG A 53 30.24 -2.70 -11.84
CA ARG A 53 31.20 -3.78 -12.01
C ARG A 53 30.96 -4.51 -13.31
N TRP A 54 32.05 -4.98 -13.91
CA TRP A 54 31.98 -5.80 -15.10
C TRP A 54 33.00 -6.93 -15.09
N TRP A 55 32.61 -8.05 -15.67
CA TRP A 55 33.45 -9.22 -15.88
C TRP A 55 33.48 -9.52 -17.37
N GLN A 56 34.67 -9.41 -17.94
CA GLN A 56 34.87 -9.74 -19.35
C GLN A 56 34.82 -11.26 -19.53
N VAL A 57 33.93 -11.73 -20.41
CA VAL A 57 33.77 -13.15 -20.71
C VAL A 57 34.45 -13.43 -22.04
N SER A 58 35.67 -13.99 -22.00
CA SER A 58 36.42 -14.36 -23.20
C SER A 58 36.67 -15.86 -23.27
N LEU A 59 36.41 -16.45 -24.43
CA LEU A 59 36.78 -17.83 -24.74
C LEU A 59 38.29 -18.00 -25.00
N ARG A 60 38.99 -16.89 -25.28
CA ARG A 60 40.43 -16.89 -25.58
C ARG A 60 41.24 -16.95 -24.30
N HIS A 61 42.32 -17.75 -24.31
CA HIS A 61 43.17 -17.98 -23.14
C HIS A 61 43.71 -16.68 -22.50
N VAL A 62 44.03 -15.68 -23.33
CA VAL A 62 44.52 -14.35 -22.86
C VAL A 62 43.48 -13.60 -22.03
N GLY A 63 42.18 -13.75 -22.33
CA GLY A 63 41.12 -13.07 -21.60
C GLY A 63 40.61 -13.80 -20.36
N ARG A 64 41.00 -15.06 -20.14
CA ARG A 64 40.56 -15.85 -18.97
C ARG A 64 41.13 -15.33 -17.64
N SER A 65 42.23 -14.57 -17.68
CA SER A 65 42.84 -13.96 -16.50
C SER A 65 42.46 -12.48 -16.32
N ALA A 66 41.55 -11.95 -17.15
CA ALA A 66 41.08 -10.57 -16.99
C ALA A 66 40.38 -10.42 -15.66
N ARG A 67 40.88 -9.51 -14.81
CA ARG A 67 40.25 -9.22 -13.53
C ARG A 67 38.97 -8.40 -13.76
N PRO A 68 37.97 -8.54 -12.88
CA PRO A 68 36.78 -7.71 -12.95
C PRO A 68 37.17 -6.24 -12.83
N GLY A 69 36.52 -5.40 -13.62
CA GLY A 69 36.63 -3.95 -13.50
C GLY A 69 35.57 -3.40 -12.55
N GLU A 70 35.88 -2.29 -11.90
CA GLU A 70 34.97 -1.57 -11.01
C GLU A 70 35.11 -0.05 -11.25
N THR A 71 33.99 0.64 -11.32
CA THR A 71 33.89 2.10 -11.28
C THR A 71 32.94 2.48 -10.16
N LYS A 72 33.33 3.46 -9.36
CA LYS A 72 32.51 4.00 -8.28
C LYS A 72 32.30 5.47 -8.51
N GLU A 73 31.05 5.89 -8.38
CA GLU A 73 30.63 7.28 -8.54
C GLU A 73 29.74 7.67 -7.37
N THR A 74 29.80 8.93 -6.96
CA THR A 74 28.81 9.51 -6.07
C THR A 74 27.45 9.58 -6.77
N HIS A 75 26.36 9.72 -6.01
CA HIS A 75 25.02 9.89 -6.60
C HIS A 75 24.93 11.10 -7.54
N ALA A 76 25.63 12.20 -7.24
CA ALA A 76 25.64 13.40 -8.08
C ALA A 76 26.37 13.14 -9.40
N GLU A 77 27.56 12.53 -9.34
CA GLU A 77 28.34 12.16 -10.53
C GLU A 77 27.54 11.21 -11.44
N PHE A 78 26.92 10.18 -10.87
CA PHE A 78 26.12 9.24 -11.65
C PHE A 78 24.94 9.92 -12.37
N LEU A 79 24.30 10.93 -11.75
CA LEU A 79 23.18 11.65 -12.36
C LEU A 79 23.62 12.51 -13.55
N GLU A 80 24.87 12.96 -13.56
CA GLU A 80 25.48 13.76 -14.63
C GLU A 80 26.13 12.88 -15.71
N ASP A 81 26.63 11.70 -15.36
CA ASP A 81 27.29 10.79 -16.30
C ASP A 81 26.31 10.10 -17.27
N ARG A 82 26.18 10.70 -18.45
CA ARG A 82 25.38 10.14 -19.57
C ARG A 82 25.97 8.87 -20.15
N VAL A 83 27.29 8.66 -20.05
CA VAL A 83 27.97 7.48 -20.57
C VAL A 83 27.63 6.28 -19.71
N LEU A 84 27.80 6.39 -18.38
CA LEU A 84 27.45 5.29 -17.47
C LEU A 84 25.94 5.01 -17.50
N GLN A 85 25.08 6.03 -17.49
CA GLN A 85 23.64 5.83 -17.65
C GLN A 85 23.28 5.12 -18.97
N GLY A 86 23.97 5.46 -20.07
CA GLY A 86 23.80 4.79 -21.36
C GLY A 86 24.18 3.30 -21.31
N ARG A 87 25.23 2.94 -20.56
CA ARG A 87 25.62 1.54 -20.34
C ARG A 87 24.58 0.79 -19.50
N VAL A 88 24.10 1.40 -18.42
CA VAL A 88 23.04 0.83 -17.58
C VAL A 88 21.78 0.59 -18.41
N LEU A 89 21.37 1.55 -19.23
CA LEU A 89 20.23 1.44 -20.14
C LEU A 89 20.41 0.29 -21.14
N ALA A 90 21.60 0.17 -21.74
CA ALA A 90 21.88 -0.83 -22.76
C ALA A 90 21.86 -2.27 -22.19
N VAL A 91 22.36 -2.45 -20.96
CA VAL A 91 22.46 -3.75 -20.30
C VAL A 91 21.15 -4.13 -19.61
N PHE A 92 20.64 -3.25 -18.75
CA PHE A 92 19.53 -3.57 -17.83
C PHE A 92 18.17 -2.99 -18.27
N GLY A 93 18.17 -2.08 -19.24
CA GLY A 93 16.95 -1.44 -19.73
C GLY A 93 16.49 -0.21 -18.93
N PRO A 94 15.41 0.44 -19.42
CA PRO A 94 14.97 1.75 -18.93
C PRO A 94 14.39 1.70 -17.51
N GLU A 95 13.71 0.60 -17.14
CA GLU A 95 13.11 0.44 -15.81
C GLU A 95 14.16 0.47 -14.70
N LEU A 96 15.28 -0.25 -14.90
CA LEU A 96 16.35 -0.25 -13.90
C LEU A 96 17.07 1.11 -13.85
N LEU A 97 17.32 1.73 -15.00
CA LEU A 97 17.92 3.06 -15.04
C LEU A 97 17.06 4.08 -14.28
N SER A 98 15.75 4.10 -14.53
CA SER A 98 14.80 4.98 -13.84
C SER A 98 14.83 4.77 -12.32
N ARG A 99 14.88 3.50 -11.88
CA ARG A 99 15.01 3.16 -10.45
C ARG A 99 16.35 3.60 -9.86
N ALA A 100 17.45 3.44 -10.58
CA ALA A 100 18.77 3.88 -10.14
C ALA A 100 18.84 5.41 -10.03
N GLN A 101 18.32 6.14 -11.01
CA GLN A 101 18.22 7.61 -10.97
C GLN A 101 17.32 8.08 -9.83
N ALA A 102 16.17 7.43 -9.62
CA ALA A 102 15.29 7.72 -8.50
C ALA A 102 16.02 7.53 -7.16
N ALA A 103 16.73 6.42 -6.98
CA ALA A 103 17.52 6.17 -5.79
C ALA A 103 18.60 7.23 -5.56
N CYS A 104 19.35 7.62 -6.61
CA CYS A 104 20.37 8.68 -6.52
C CYS A 104 19.78 10.07 -6.28
N SER A 105 18.52 10.30 -6.68
CA SER A 105 17.79 11.55 -6.40
C SER A 105 17.17 11.59 -4.99
N GLY A 106 17.42 10.57 -4.15
CA GLY A 106 16.81 10.44 -2.81
C GLY A 106 15.35 9.98 -2.81
N ARG A 107 14.83 9.49 -3.95
CA ARG A 107 13.48 8.90 -4.04
C ARG A 107 13.58 7.40 -3.80
N HIS A 108 13.27 6.99 -2.57
CA HIS A 108 13.29 5.59 -2.18
C HIS A 108 11.89 5.04 -1.96
N ASP A 109 11.69 3.78 -2.33
CA ASP A 109 10.47 3.05 -2.00
C ASP A 109 10.58 2.48 -0.58
N PHE A 110 10.03 3.22 0.38
CA PHE A 110 9.97 2.82 1.78
C PHE A 110 8.86 1.79 2.02
N LEU A 111 7.72 1.92 1.34
CA LEU A 111 6.53 1.11 1.60
C LEU A 111 6.77 -0.36 1.27
N SER A 112 7.44 -0.66 0.16
CA SER A 112 7.77 -2.04 -0.20
C SER A 112 8.89 -2.64 0.67
N ARG A 113 9.54 -1.86 1.53
CA ARG A 113 10.62 -2.32 2.41
C ARG A 113 10.20 -2.40 3.89
N LEU A 114 9.05 -1.86 4.25
CA LEU A 114 8.53 -1.92 5.61
C LEU A 114 8.33 -3.37 6.09
N PRO A 115 8.73 -3.70 7.33
CA PRO A 115 8.33 -4.95 7.97
C PRO A 115 6.82 -5.17 7.90
N ALA A 116 6.39 -6.41 7.66
CA ALA A 116 4.98 -6.75 7.44
C ALA A 116 4.04 -6.20 8.53
N PRO A 117 4.35 -6.25 9.85
CA PRO A 117 3.47 -5.70 10.87
C PRO A 117 3.26 -4.18 10.76
N LEU A 118 4.32 -3.44 10.41
CA LEU A 118 4.22 -1.98 10.19
C LEU A 118 3.47 -1.67 8.90
N GLY A 119 3.69 -2.46 7.85
CA GLY A 119 2.95 -2.37 6.60
C GLY A 119 1.45 -2.55 6.83
N VAL A 120 1.05 -3.56 7.60
CA VAL A 120 -0.36 -3.80 7.98
C VAL A 120 -0.94 -2.60 8.72
N ARG A 121 -0.23 -2.05 9.72
CA ARG A 121 -0.72 -0.87 10.47
C ARG A 121 -0.91 0.35 9.57
N VAL A 122 0.03 0.62 8.66
CA VAL A 122 -0.08 1.74 7.71
C VAL A 122 -1.26 1.52 6.75
N LEU A 123 -1.40 0.31 6.20
CA LEU A 123 -2.49 -0.04 5.29
C LEU A 123 -3.86 0.01 5.98
N ALA A 124 -3.96 -0.38 7.25
CA ALA A 124 -5.21 -0.34 8.02
C ALA A 124 -5.74 1.09 8.27
N LEU A 125 -4.90 2.12 8.10
CA LEU A 125 -5.31 3.53 8.14
C LEU A 125 -5.95 4.01 6.83
N LEU A 126 -5.82 3.23 5.76
CA LEU A 126 -6.37 3.58 4.44
C LEU A 126 -7.85 3.20 4.35
N ARG A 127 -8.58 3.93 3.49
CA ARG A 127 -9.94 3.53 3.13
C ARG A 127 -9.91 2.27 2.27
N LEU A 128 -11.00 1.52 2.27
CA LEU A 128 -11.10 0.28 1.49
C LEU A 128 -10.89 0.47 -0.02
N GLU A 129 -11.29 1.62 -0.57
CA GLU A 129 -11.08 1.97 -1.99
C GLU A 129 -9.59 2.12 -2.31
N ASP A 130 -8.85 2.72 -1.38
CA ASP A 130 -7.42 2.98 -1.53
C ASP A 130 -6.63 1.67 -1.39
N LEU A 131 -7.08 0.72 -0.56
CA LEU A 131 -6.45 -0.60 -0.42
C LEU A 131 -6.37 -1.37 -1.75
N GLN A 132 -7.42 -1.29 -2.58
CA GLN A 132 -7.42 -1.94 -3.89
C GLN A 132 -6.43 -1.27 -4.85
N SER A 133 -6.33 0.05 -4.80
CA SER A 133 -5.38 0.81 -5.60
C SER A 133 -3.94 0.45 -5.20
N VAL A 134 -3.67 0.39 -3.90
CA VAL A 134 -2.36 0.01 -3.35
C VAL A 134 -2.00 -1.44 -3.69
N ALA A 135 -2.96 -2.36 -3.64
CA ALA A 135 -2.75 -3.78 -4.00
C ALA A 135 -2.36 -4.00 -5.46
N ARG A 136 -2.57 -3.01 -6.34
CA ARG A 136 -2.20 -3.09 -7.77
C ARG A 136 -0.81 -2.49 -8.06
N THR A 137 -0.18 -1.84 -7.09
CA THR A 137 1.11 -1.16 -7.29
C THR A 137 2.29 -2.14 -7.31
N CYS A 138 2.33 -3.08 -6.37
CA CYS A 138 3.37 -4.11 -6.33
C CYS A 138 2.89 -5.41 -5.68
N THR A 139 3.57 -6.51 -5.99
CA THR A 139 3.24 -7.85 -5.50
C THR A 139 3.33 -7.98 -3.98
N ARG A 140 4.27 -7.28 -3.34
CA ARG A 140 4.38 -7.30 -1.87
C ARG A 140 3.21 -6.60 -1.20
N LEU A 141 2.82 -5.41 -1.67
CA LEU A 141 1.67 -4.70 -1.13
C LEU A 141 0.37 -5.44 -1.44
N HIS A 142 0.28 -6.10 -2.60
CA HIS A 142 -0.80 -7.04 -2.91
C HIS A 142 -0.91 -8.15 -1.85
N ALA A 143 0.19 -8.83 -1.55
CA ALA A 143 0.21 -9.90 -0.55
C ALA A 143 -0.17 -9.39 0.86
N LEU A 144 0.25 -8.18 1.23
CA LEU A 144 -0.18 -7.56 2.48
C LEU A 144 -1.68 -7.22 2.48
N CYS A 145 -2.22 -6.75 1.35
CA CYS A 145 -3.66 -6.50 1.19
C CYS A 145 -4.51 -7.77 1.24
N GLU A 146 -3.95 -8.92 0.85
CA GLU A 146 -4.59 -10.24 0.97
C GLU A 146 -4.38 -10.90 2.34
N SER A 147 -3.53 -10.34 3.20
CA SER A 147 -3.18 -10.96 4.49
C SER A 147 -4.32 -10.86 5.50
N ASP A 148 -4.55 -11.95 6.23
CA ASP A 148 -5.54 -12.00 7.30
C ASP A 148 -5.24 -11.00 8.43
N ALA A 149 -3.96 -10.74 8.70
CA ALA A 149 -3.54 -9.74 9.69
C ALA A 149 -4.05 -8.32 9.36
N LEU A 150 -4.11 -7.96 8.07
CA LEU A 150 -4.69 -6.68 7.66
C LEU A 150 -6.19 -6.63 7.95
N TRP A 151 -6.92 -7.66 7.53
CA TRP A 151 -8.37 -7.69 7.69
C TRP A 151 -8.79 -7.85 9.16
N GLU A 152 -7.96 -8.50 9.98
CA GLU A 152 -8.10 -8.46 11.44
C GLU A 152 -7.94 -7.03 11.96
N ALA A 153 -6.88 -6.32 11.57
CA ALA A 153 -6.65 -4.93 12.00
C ALA A 153 -7.77 -3.99 11.55
N VAL A 154 -8.31 -4.18 10.35
CA VAL A 154 -9.45 -3.41 9.82
C VAL A 154 -10.76 -3.71 10.60
N CYS A 155 -11.02 -4.98 10.94
CA CYS A 155 -12.22 -5.38 11.70
C CYS A 155 -12.14 -4.98 13.19
N CYS A 156 -10.96 -5.13 13.80
CA CYS A 156 -10.74 -4.96 15.22
C CYS A 156 -10.25 -3.53 15.60
N GLY A 157 -9.82 -2.73 14.62
CA GLY A 157 -9.15 -1.46 14.84
C GLY A 157 -7.66 -1.66 15.18
N CYS A 158 -6.83 -0.73 14.70
CA CYS A 158 -5.37 -0.82 14.78
C CYS A 158 -4.81 -0.83 16.20
N ASP A 159 -5.49 -0.17 17.16
CA ASP A 159 -4.90 0.13 18.48
C ASP A 159 -5.89 -0.07 19.64
N GLY A 160 -6.96 -0.88 19.48
CA GLY A 160 -7.97 -1.08 20.53
C GLY A 160 -8.79 0.18 20.88
N SER A 161 -8.43 1.34 20.36
CA SER A 161 -9.16 2.60 20.48
C SER A 161 -10.26 2.66 19.41
N SER A 162 -11.49 2.39 19.87
CA SER A 162 -12.69 3.14 19.49
C SER A 162 -13.03 3.17 18.01
N THR A 163 -13.50 2.05 17.45
CA THR A 163 -14.41 2.10 16.30
C THR A 163 -15.43 0.97 16.26
N SER A 164 -15.16 -0.14 16.95
CA SER A 164 -16.17 -1.17 17.24
C SER A 164 -16.45 -1.22 18.74
N SER A 165 -17.63 -0.72 19.11
CA SER A 165 -18.28 -0.91 20.42
C SER A 165 -18.72 -2.37 20.65
N SER A 166 -18.01 -3.32 20.05
CA SER A 166 -18.29 -4.75 20.16
C SER A 166 -17.81 -5.26 21.50
N SER A 167 -18.72 -5.88 22.24
CA SER A 167 -18.41 -6.57 23.51
C SER A 167 -17.27 -7.57 23.30
N SER A 168 -16.42 -7.78 24.31
CA SER A 168 -15.30 -8.73 24.29
C SER A 168 -15.72 -10.12 23.79
N SER A 169 -16.93 -10.56 24.14
CA SER A 169 -17.55 -11.82 23.68
C SER A 169 -17.80 -11.87 22.17
N GLN A 170 -18.20 -10.75 21.55
CA GLN A 170 -18.42 -10.68 20.10
C GLN A 170 -17.09 -10.72 19.33
N ARG A 171 -16.05 -10.08 19.86
CA ARG A 171 -14.71 -10.10 19.25
C ARG A 171 -14.13 -11.51 19.25
N GLU A 172 -14.34 -12.28 20.32
CA GLU A 172 -13.90 -13.67 20.41
C GLU A 172 -14.65 -14.58 19.41
N SER A 173 -15.96 -14.38 19.28
CA SER A 173 -16.77 -15.10 18.29
C SER A 173 -16.33 -14.79 16.85
N LEU A 174 -15.97 -13.53 16.57
CA LEU A 174 -15.43 -13.13 15.26
C LEU A 174 -14.06 -13.74 14.98
N ARG A 175 -13.19 -13.85 15.99
CA ARG A 175 -11.89 -14.53 15.87
C ARG A 175 -12.04 -16.02 15.56
N ALA A 176 -12.93 -16.71 16.27
CA ALA A 176 -13.22 -18.12 16.01
C ALA A 176 -13.72 -18.33 14.57
N LEU A 177 -14.67 -17.50 14.12
CA LEU A 177 -15.15 -17.56 12.74
C LEU A 177 -14.04 -17.24 11.73
N ALA A 178 -13.19 -16.26 12.01
CA ALA A 178 -12.08 -15.92 11.13
C ALA A 178 -11.02 -17.03 11.03
N ALA A 179 -10.84 -17.83 12.08
CA ALA A 179 -9.96 -19.01 12.01
C ALA A 179 -10.49 -20.05 10.99
N ASP A 180 -11.81 -20.16 10.84
CA ASP A 180 -12.43 -21.15 9.94
C ASP A 180 -12.50 -20.67 8.48
N ILE A 181 -12.82 -19.39 8.25
CA ILE A 181 -13.11 -18.87 6.89
C ILE A 181 -12.18 -17.74 6.42
N GLY A 182 -11.30 -17.24 7.27
CA GLY A 182 -10.40 -16.10 7.00
C GLY A 182 -11.04 -14.74 7.27
N TRP A 183 -10.22 -13.78 7.73
CA TRP A 183 -10.68 -12.45 8.14
C TRP A 183 -11.25 -11.63 6.99
N LYS A 184 -10.67 -11.77 5.80
CA LYS A 184 -11.18 -11.11 4.59
C LYS A 184 -12.62 -11.55 4.30
N ARG A 185 -12.93 -12.84 4.42
CA ARG A 185 -14.28 -13.36 4.18
C ARG A 185 -15.25 -12.92 5.28
N VAL A 186 -14.83 -12.90 6.53
CA VAL A 186 -15.63 -12.38 7.67
C VAL A 186 -16.01 -10.92 7.43
N PHE A 187 -15.07 -10.10 6.96
CA PHE A 187 -15.32 -8.69 6.66
C PHE A 187 -16.39 -8.54 5.56
N PHE A 188 -16.27 -9.28 4.45
CA PHE A 188 -17.22 -9.19 3.34
C PHE A 188 -18.57 -9.85 3.65
N SER A 189 -18.61 -10.91 4.45
CA SER A 189 -19.84 -11.57 4.87
C SER A 189 -20.63 -10.72 5.88
N SER A 190 -19.95 -10.08 6.81
CA SER A 190 -20.54 -9.12 7.75
C SER A 190 -21.18 -7.93 7.02
N LYS A 191 -20.52 -7.42 5.96
CA LYS A 191 -21.08 -6.34 5.13
C LYS A 191 -22.31 -6.79 4.33
N LEU A 192 -22.34 -8.04 3.85
CA LEU A 192 -23.52 -8.63 3.21
C LEU A 192 -24.67 -8.82 4.21
N HIS A 193 -24.36 -9.25 5.43
CA HIS A 193 -25.31 -9.38 6.53
C HIS A 193 -25.91 -8.02 6.91
N LEU A 194 -25.08 -6.97 6.95
CA LEU A 194 -25.50 -5.59 7.16
C LEU A 194 -26.37 -5.07 6.00
N GLN A 195 -26.01 -5.37 4.74
CA GLN A 195 -26.85 -5.02 3.59
C GLN A 195 -28.21 -5.72 3.61
N LEU A 196 -28.25 -6.99 4.01
CA LEU A 196 -29.50 -7.73 4.21
C LEU A 196 -30.36 -7.11 5.32
N GLN A 197 -29.75 -6.75 6.45
CA GLN A 197 -30.45 -6.09 7.56
C GLN A 197 -30.99 -4.70 7.16
N LEU A 198 -30.21 -3.90 6.44
CA LEU A 198 -30.64 -2.61 5.91
C LEU A 198 -31.79 -2.75 4.90
N ARG A 199 -31.74 -3.76 4.02
CA ARG A 199 -32.83 -4.06 3.07
C ARG A 199 -34.11 -4.47 3.79
N ARG A 200 -34.02 -5.36 4.80
CA ARG A 200 -35.17 -5.78 5.62
C ARG A 200 -35.77 -4.60 6.38
N ARG A 201 -34.94 -3.68 6.88
CA ARG A 201 -35.40 -2.47 7.57
C ARG A 201 -36.14 -1.51 6.64
N ARG A 202 -35.65 -1.29 5.41
CA ARG A 202 -36.36 -0.48 4.40
C ARG A 202 -37.74 -1.08 4.05
N GLN A 203 -37.79 -2.39 3.80
CA GLN A 203 -39.06 -3.09 3.52
C GLN A 203 -40.06 -3.04 4.69
N ARG A 204 -39.56 -3.06 5.94
CA ARG A 204 -40.41 -2.96 7.13
C ARG A 204 -40.97 -1.55 7.32
N ASN A 205 -40.19 -0.52 7.02
CA ASN A 205 -40.66 0.87 7.00
C ASN A 205 -41.68 1.09 5.88
N ASP A 206 -41.41 0.65 4.65
CA ASP A 206 -42.35 0.76 3.52
C ASP A 206 -43.69 0.07 3.80
N ASN A 207 -43.68 -1.06 4.53
CA ASN A 207 -44.90 -1.74 4.95
C ASN A 207 -45.64 -1.00 6.08
N SER A 208 -44.92 -0.36 7.01
CA SER A 208 -45.53 0.48 8.06
C SER A 208 -46.24 1.67 7.44
N ASP A 209 -45.57 2.38 6.53
CA ASP A 209 -46.11 3.56 5.84
C ASP A 209 -47.37 3.22 5.01
N ARG A 210 -47.40 2.03 4.39
CA ARG A 210 -48.58 1.53 3.66
C ARG A 210 -49.74 1.18 4.58
N HIS A 211 -49.46 0.58 5.75
CA HIS A 211 -50.49 0.25 6.73
C HIS A 211 -51.08 1.53 7.37
N GLU A 212 -50.25 2.53 7.63
CA GLU A 212 -50.68 3.84 8.15
C GLU A 212 -51.54 4.59 7.11
N ALA A 213 -51.15 4.56 5.83
CA ALA A 213 -51.95 5.15 4.75
C ALA A 213 -53.32 4.47 4.59
N GLN A 214 -53.39 3.13 4.72
CA GLN A 214 -54.65 2.38 4.65
C GLN A 214 -55.55 2.65 5.86
N GLN A 215 -54.99 2.79 7.08
CA GLN A 215 -55.76 3.16 8.26
C GLN A 215 -56.34 4.58 8.16
N GLN A 216 -55.55 5.54 7.68
CA GLN A 216 -56.03 6.92 7.47
C GLN A 216 -57.15 6.98 6.43
N GLN A 217 -57.09 6.13 5.40
CA GLN A 217 -58.11 6.06 4.36
C GLN A 217 -59.41 5.38 4.83
N GLN A 218 -59.33 4.46 5.81
CA GLN A 218 -60.52 3.86 6.45
C GLN A 218 -61.16 4.78 7.50
N LEU A 219 -60.38 5.60 8.19
CA LEU A 219 -60.88 6.62 9.15
C LEU A 219 -61.53 7.83 8.45
N ALA A 220 -61.33 8.01 7.15
CA ALA A 220 -61.89 9.11 6.37
C ALA A 220 -63.24 8.77 5.68
N LEU A 221 -63.84 7.61 5.96
CA LEU A 221 -65.17 7.28 5.45
C LEU A 221 -66.25 8.05 6.25
N PRO A 222 -67.09 8.89 5.60
CA PRO A 222 -68.11 9.66 6.30
C PRO A 222 -69.20 8.76 6.89
N ALA A 223 -69.60 9.04 8.12
CA ALA A 223 -70.66 8.31 8.83
C ALA A 223 -71.99 8.34 8.06
N PRO A 224 -72.78 7.26 8.07
CA PRO A 224 -74.05 7.22 7.34
C PRO A 224 -75.02 8.26 7.90
N GLU A 225 -75.53 9.12 7.02
CA GLU A 225 -76.58 10.09 7.35
C GLU A 225 -77.81 9.36 7.90
N VAL A 226 -78.12 9.62 9.17
CA VAL A 226 -79.36 9.21 9.81
C VAL A 226 -80.47 10.09 9.23
N VAL A 227 -81.26 9.52 8.32
CA VAL A 227 -82.48 10.15 7.77
C VAL A 227 -83.54 10.19 8.88
N PRO A 228 -84.05 11.37 9.31
CA PRO A 228 -85.17 11.42 10.23
C PRO A 228 -86.48 11.16 9.48
N ALA A 229 -87.32 10.29 10.05
CA ALA A 229 -88.67 10.04 9.57
C ALA A 229 -89.63 11.15 10.03
N ASN A 230 -90.23 11.85 9.06
CA ASN A 230 -91.66 12.22 9.01
C ASN A 230 -91.98 12.92 7.68
#